data_AF-A0A317T046-F1
#
_entry.id   AF-A0A317T046-F1
#
_cell.length_a   1.000
_cell.length_b   1.000
_cell.length_c   1.000
_cell.angle_alpha   90.00
_cell.angle_beta   90.00
_cell.angle_gamma   90.00
#
_symmetry.space_group_name_H-M   'P 1'
#
loop_
_entity.id
_entity.type
_entity.pdbx_description
1 polymer ?
#
loop_
_entity_poly.entity_id
_entity_poly.type
_entity_poly.pdbx_seq_one_letter_code
_entity_poly.pdbx_strand_id
1 'polypeptide(L)'
;MPAQEQTLSTQLVQRLLTENFEDKKTRISQPALNVVREYTKIFVREAIWRAAAIRKEEGSGGGLKNMSAFLEVEDLEKLAPQLLLDF
;
A
#
# COMPACT_ATOMS: atom_id res chain seq x y z
N MET A 1 6.84 22.67 -2.55
CA MET A 1 7.26 21.70 -3.59
C MET A 1 6.14 20.68 -3.68
N PRO A 2 5.44 20.50 -4.82
CA PRO A 2 4.51 19.38 -4.93
C PRO A 2 5.32 18.10 -4.72
N ALA A 3 4.85 17.22 -3.84
CA ALA A 3 5.46 15.91 -3.67
C ALA A 3 5.48 15.24 -5.05
N GLN A 4 6.67 14.86 -5.54
CA GLN A 4 6.78 14.07 -6.77
C GLN A 4 5.84 12.88 -6.64
N GLU A 5 4.98 12.67 -7.63
CA GLU A 5 4.07 11.54 -7.61
C GLU A 5 4.90 10.26 -7.71
N GLN A 6 5.21 9.67 -6.55
CA GLN A 6 5.96 8.43 -6.46
C GLN A 6 5.10 7.34 -7.10
N THR A 7 5.50 6.94 -8.30
CA THR A 7 4.84 5.92 -9.10
C THR A 7 5.72 4.68 -9.14
N LEU A 8 5.10 3.52 -9.00
CA LEU A 8 5.79 2.24 -9.16
C LEU A 8 6.28 2.12 -10.60
N SER A 9 7.52 1.66 -10.79
CA SER A 9 8.00 1.37 -12.14
C SER A 9 7.16 0.27 -12.77
N THR A 10 6.68 0.50 -13.98
CA THR A 10 5.96 -0.50 -14.77
C THR A 10 6.79 -1.79 -14.96
N GLN A 11 8.11 -1.67 -15.06
CA GLN A 11 9.02 -2.82 -15.16
C GLN A 11 9.05 -3.66 -13.88
N LEU A 12 8.96 -3.02 -12.71
CA LEU A 12 8.90 -3.72 -11.43
C LEU A 12 7.61 -4.53 -11.33
N VAL A 13 6.47 -3.90 -11.63
CA VAL A 13 5.17 -4.57 -11.59
C VAL A 13 5.13 -5.75 -12.56
N GLN A 14 5.69 -5.58 -13.77
CA GLN A 14 5.78 -6.66 -14.74
C GLN A 14 6.60 -7.83 -14.19
N ARG A 15 7.76 -7.53 -13.58
CA ARG A 15 8.64 -8.55 -13.01
C ARG A 15 7.94 -9.34 -11.89
N LEU A 16 7.34 -8.65 -10.92
CA LEU A 16 6.57 -9.25 -9.83
C LEU A 16 5.51 -10.23 -10.37
N LEU A 17 4.71 -9.81 -11.35
CA LEU A 17 3.70 -10.69 -11.94
C LEU A 17 4.31 -11.90 -12.65
N THR A 18 5.32 -11.69 -13.50
CA THR A 18 5.93 -12.78 -14.29
C THR A 18 6.69 -13.80 -13.46
N GLU A 19 7.26 -13.39 -12.32
CA GLU A 19 7.91 -14.30 -11.37
C GLU A 19 6.87 -15.23 -10.71
N ASN A 20 5.68 -14.70 -10.40
CA ASN A 20 4.60 -15.41 -9.70
C ASN A 20 3.60 -16.14 -10.60
N PHE A 21 3.63 -15.97 -11.93
CA PHE A 21 2.80 -16.79 -12.82
C PHE A 21 3.24 -18.26 -12.81
N GLU A 22 2.26 -19.15 -12.66
CA GLU A 22 2.45 -20.61 -12.73
C GLU A 22 2.95 -21.02 -14.13
N ASP A 23 2.27 -20.58 -15.19
CA ASP A 23 2.72 -20.79 -16.58
C ASP A 23 3.62 -19.65 -17.07
N LYS A 24 4.87 -19.98 -17.42
CA LYS A 24 5.88 -19.04 -17.94
C LYS A 24 5.56 -18.48 -19.34
N LYS A 25 4.57 -19.05 -20.03
CA LYS A 25 4.04 -18.50 -21.30
C LYS A 25 3.00 -17.40 -21.08
N THR A 26 2.50 -17.22 -19.85
CA THR A 26 1.56 -16.15 -19.52
C THR A 26 2.15 -14.79 -19.88
N ARG A 27 1.33 -13.95 -20.50
CA ARG A 27 1.67 -12.58 -20.88
C ARG A 27 0.59 -11.62 -20.40
N ILE A 28 0.99 -10.40 -20.11
CA ILE A 28 0.09 -9.31 -19.73
C ILE A 28 0.19 -8.19 -20.76
N SER A 29 -0.96 -7.62 -21.13
CA SER A 29 -1.00 -6.48 -22.05
C SER A 29 -0.54 -5.20 -21.34
N GLN A 30 -0.01 -4.25 -22.11
CA GLN A 30 0.45 -2.97 -21.54
C GLN A 30 -0.67 -2.20 -20.79
N PRO A 31 -1.93 -2.13 -21.29
CA PRO A 31 -3.01 -1.50 -20.54
C PRO A 31 -3.31 -2.20 -19.21
N ALA A 32 -3.36 -3.55 -19.20
CA ALA A 32 -3.60 -4.31 -17.97
C ALA A 32 -2.47 -4.09 -16.96
N LEU A 33 -1.22 -4.06 -17.42
CA LEU A 33 -0.07 -3.78 -16.57
C LEU A 33 -0.14 -2.39 -15.93
N ASN A 34 -0.61 -1.38 -16.66
CA ASN A 34 -0.84 -0.03 -16.11
C ASN A 34 -1.94 -0.03 -15.02
N VAL A 35 -3.00 -0.83 -15.20
CA VAL A 35 -4.05 -0.97 -14.18
C VAL A 35 -3.52 -1.63 -12.92
N VAL A 36 -2.75 -2.73 -13.04
CA VAL A 36 -2.15 -3.39 -11.87
C VAL A 36 -1.19 -2.46 -11.13
N ARG A 37 -0.46 -1.60 -11.87
CA ARG A 37 0.40 -0.57 -11.27
C ARG A 37 -0.39 0.42 -10.42
N GLU A 38 -1.50 0.94 -10.91
CA GLU A 38 -2.37 1.83 -10.13
C GLU A 38 -3.06 1.10 -8.97
N TYR A 39 -3.51 -0.14 -9.18
CA TYR A 39 -4.07 -0.98 -8.11
C TYR A 39 -3.06 -1.16 -6.96
N THR A 40 -1.82 -1.51 -7.27
CA THR A 40 -0.75 -1.69 -6.27
C THR A 40 -0.45 -0.38 -5.52
N LYS A 41 -0.45 0.76 -6.24
CA LYS A 41 -0.28 2.08 -5.65
C LYS A 41 -1.43 2.41 -4.68
N ILE A 42 -2.67 2.08 -5.03
CA ILE A 42 -3.84 2.29 -4.17
C ILE A 42 -3.75 1.40 -2.94
N PHE A 43 -3.42 0.12 -3.09
CA PHE A 43 -3.22 -0.81 -1.98
C PHE A 43 -2.22 -0.30 -0.94
N VAL A 44 -1.04 0.16 -1.37
CA VAL A 44 -0.01 0.71 -0.47
C VAL A 44 -0.48 2.00 0.20
N ARG A 45 -1.18 2.88 -0.53
CA ARG A 45 -1.71 4.12 0.04
C ARG A 45 -2.78 3.83 1.08
N GLU A 46 -3.72 2.93 0.80
CA GLU A 46 -4.76 2.53 1.74
C GLU A 46 -4.16 1.96 3.04
N ALA A 47 -3.13 1.11 2.93
CA ALA A 47 -2.42 0.58 4.09
C ALA A 47 -1.85 1.70 4.99
N ILE A 48 -1.16 2.68 4.39
CA ILE A 48 -0.55 3.81 5.12
C ILE A 48 -1.64 4.71 5.74
N TRP A 49 -2.68 5.04 4.98
CA TRP A 49 -3.74 5.93 5.43
C TRP A 49 -4.56 5.32 6.58
N ARG A 50 -4.89 4.03 6.49
CA ARG A 50 -5.62 3.32 7.54
C ARG A 50 -4.78 3.13 8.79
N ALA A 51 -3.48 2.84 8.67
CA ALA A 51 -2.56 2.76 9.81
C ALA A 51 -2.48 4.12 10.54
N ALA A 52 -2.36 5.21 9.79
CA ALA A 52 -2.36 6.56 10.34
C ALA A 52 -3.68 6.92 11.04
N ALA A 53 -4.81 6.44 10.52
CA ALA A 53 -6.12 6.64 11.14
C ALA A 53 -6.22 5.92 12.49
N ILE A 54 -5.84 4.63 12.55
CA ILE A 54 -5.81 3.84 13.79
C ILE A 54 -4.94 4.53 14.85
N ARG A 55 -3.71 4.92 14.50
CA ARG A 55 -2.80 5.61 15.43
C ARG A 55 -3.40 6.91 15.97
N LYS A 56 -4.09 7.67 15.11
CA LYS A 56 -4.75 8.93 15.50
C LYS A 56 -5.91 8.68 16.46
N GLU A 57 -6.69 7.62 16.25
CA GLU A 57 -7.79 7.23 17.13
C GLU A 57 -7.26 6.82 18.51
N GLU A 58 -6.21 6.01 18.56
CA GLU A 58 -5.61 5.52 19.81
C GLU A 58 -4.83 6.61 20.58
N GLY A 59 -4.14 7.50 19.89
CA GLY A 59 -3.38 8.62 20.49
C GLY A 59 -4.25 9.78 20.99
N SER A 60 -5.54 9.79 20.70
CA SER A 60 -6.46 10.87 21.09
C SER A 60 -6.89 10.85 22.58
N GLY A 61 -6.51 9.82 23.34
CA GLY A 61 -6.89 9.63 24.74
C GLY A 61 -5.97 10.25 25.81
N GLY A 62 -4.80 10.80 25.47
CA GLY A 62 -3.86 11.26 26.49
C GLY A 62 -2.80 12.25 26.02
N GLY A 63 -3.04 13.54 26.30
CA GLY A 63 -2.07 14.56 26.75
C GLY A 63 -0.79 14.89 25.97
N LEU A 64 -0.27 14.06 25.07
CA LEU A 64 1.00 14.29 24.39
C LEU A 64 0.77 14.55 22.90
N LYS A 65 0.46 15.81 22.60
CA LYS A 65 0.29 16.39 21.27
C LYS A 65 1.53 16.25 20.34
N ASN A 66 2.64 15.66 20.80
CA ASN A 66 3.96 15.73 20.16
C ASN A 66 4.82 14.44 20.21
N MET A 67 4.33 13.26 20.66
CA MET A 67 5.09 12.01 20.48
C MET A 67 4.88 11.45 19.08
N SER A 68 5.84 11.76 18.21
CA SER A 68 6.16 11.21 16.89
C SER A 68 5.00 10.70 16.04
N ALA A 69 4.73 11.48 14.99
CA ALA A 69 3.95 11.15 13.80
C ALA A 69 4.55 9.98 12.97
N PHE A 70 4.94 8.90 13.63
CA PHE A 70 5.53 7.71 13.02
C PHE A 70 4.55 6.55 13.18
N LEU A 71 4.40 5.76 12.11
CA LEU A 71 3.56 4.56 12.12
C LEU A 71 4.36 3.42 12.73
N GLU A 72 3.73 2.69 13.64
CA GLU A 72 4.29 1.49 14.26
C GLU A 72 3.78 0.24 13.51
N VAL A 73 4.43 -0.91 13.71
CA VAL A 73 4.07 -2.16 13.00
C VAL A 73 2.70 -2.63 13.46
N GLU A 74 2.40 -2.43 14.73
CA GLU A 74 1.16 -2.76 15.40
C GLU A 74 -0.04 -2.02 14.77
N ASP A 75 0.16 -0.79 14.26
CA ASP A 75 -0.88 -0.03 13.56
C ASP A 75 -1.29 -0.76 12.25
N LEU A 76 -0.32 -1.34 11.54
CA LEU A 76 -0.55 -2.11 10.32
C LEU A 76 -1.11 -3.51 10.62
N GLU A 77 -0.67 -4.16 11.68
CA GLU A 77 -1.15 -5.50 12.07
C GLU A 77 -2.65 -5.47 12.42
N LYS A 78 -3.10 -4.41 13.10
CA LYS A 78 -4.52 -4.24 13.46
C LYS A 78 -5.45 -4.14 12.25
N LEU A 79 -4.99 -3.49 11.17
CA LEU A 79 -5.79 -3.33 9.95
C LEU A 79 -5.59 -4.43 8.90
N ALA A 80 -4.52 -5.21 9.00
CA ALA A 80 -4.15 -6.21 8.00
C ALA A 80 -5.31 -7.15 7.60
N PRO A 81 -6.14 -7.67 8.53
CA PRO A 81 -7.25 -8.53 8.15
C PRO A 81 -8.25 -7.84 7.22
N GLN A 82 -8.68 -6.61 7.55
CA GLN A 82 -9.65 -5.88 6.73
C GLN A 82 -9.04 -5.41 5.41
N LEU A 83 -7.78 -4.98 5.42
CA LEU A 83 -7.07 -4.58 4.21
C LEU A 83 -6.95 -5.73 3.21
N LEU A 84 -6.70 -6.96 3.69
CA LEU A 84 -6.62 -8.14 2.83
C LEU A 84 -8.00 -8.62 2.34
N LEU A 85 -9.09 -8.28 3.02
CA LEU A 85 -10.45 -8.61 2.58
C LEU A 85 -11.00 -7.62 1.54
N ASP A 86 -10.53 -6.38 1.56
CA ASP A 86 -10.95 -5.34 0.61
C ASP A 86 -10.29 -5.49 -0.78
N PHE A 87 -9.23 -6.29 -0.89
CA PHE A 87 -8.36 -6.41 -2.08
C PHE A 87 -8.28 -7.84 -2.61
#